data_AF-A0A6A0H4Y7-F1
#
_entry.id   AF-A0A6A0H4Y7-F1
#
_cell.length_a   1.000
_cell.length_b   1.000
_cell.length_c   1.000
_cell.angle_alpha   90.00
_cell.angle_beta   90.00
_cell.angle_gamma   90.00
#
_symmetry.space_group_name_H-M   'P 1'
#
loop_
_entity.id
_entity.type
_entity.pdbx_description
1 polymer ?
#
loop_
_entity_poly.entity_id
_entity_poly.type
_entity_poly.pdbx_seq_one_letter_code
_entity_poly.pdbx_strand_id
1 'polypeptide(L)' 'MSIIVLSDAPEVRLELGALLEAGSVREGTDLYFRCVVHASPPPYRLDWWHG' A
#
# COMPACT_ATOMS: atom_id res chain seq x y z
N MET A 1 11.60 4.56 -33.30
CA MET A 1 11.43 5.16 -31.98
C MET A 1 11.14 4.01 -31.02
N SER A 2 12.05 3.70 -30.11
CA SER A 2 11.95 2.53 -29.23
C SER A 2 11.49 2.96 -27.85
N ILE A 3 10.47 2.29 -27.30
CA ILE A 3 10.03 2.47 -25.91
C ILE A 3 10.93 1.63 -25.03
N ILE A 4 11.54 2.24 -24.01
CA ILE A 4 12.28 1.54 -22.96
C ILE A 4 11.32 1.36 -21.79
N VAL A 5 11.09 0.11 -21.39
CA VAL A 5 10.35 -0.24 -20.18
C VAL A 5 11.36 -0.54 -19.09
N LEU A 6 11.35 0.26 -18.03
CA LEU A 6 12.13 0.00 -16.82
C LEU A 6 11.31 -0.89 -15.89
N SER A 7 11.88 -2.01 -15.48
CA SER A 7 11.28 -2.94 -14.51
C SER A 7 11.90 -2.73 -13.13
N ASP A 8 11.05 -2.70 -12.10
CA ASP A 8 11.44 -2.51 -10.70
C ASP A 8 10.66 -3.47 -9.79
N ALA A 9 11.30 -3.86 -8.69
CA ALA A 9 10.68 -4.72 -7.69
C ALA A 9 9.67 -3.91 -6.86
N PRO A 10 8.59 -4.54 -6.34
CA PRO A 10 7.59 -3.83 -5.56
C PRO A 10 8.16 -3.20 -4.29
N GLU A 11 8.02 -1.89 -4.18
CA GLU A 11 8.19 -1.15 -2.94
C GLU A 11 6.83 -1.01 -2.24
N VAL A 12 6.74 -1.46 -0.99
CA VAL A 12 5.49 -1.52 -0.23
C VAL A 12 5.53 -0.56 0.95
N ARG A 13 4.46 0.22 1.12
CA ARG A 13 4.27 1.11 2.26
C ARG A 13 2.90 0.89 2.88
N LEU A 14 2.84 1.00 4.20
CA LEU A 14 1.61 0.88 4.97
C LEU A 14 1.13 2.27 5.37
N GLU A 15 -0.10 2.60 5.02
CA GLU A 15 -0.72 3.88 5.36
C GLU A 15 -2.05 3.65 6.09
N LEU A 16 -2.48 4.61 6.90
CA LEU A 16 -3.86 4.64 7.38
C LEU A 16 -4.81 4.91 6.20
N GLY A 17 -6.04 4.39 6.29
CA GLY A 17 -7.07 4.63 5.28
C GLY A 17 -7.29 6.14 5.05
N ALA A 18 -7.64 6.53 3.83
CA ALA A 18 -7.65 7.93 3.36
C ALA A 18 -8.56 8.92 4.13
N LEU A 19 -9.33 8.47 5.11
CA LEU A 19 -10.19 9.30 5.96
C LEU A 19 -9.77 9.26 7.45
N LEU A 20 -8.62 8.64 7.74
CA LEU A 20 -8.11 8.47 9.10
C LEU A 20 -6.87 9.34 9.28
N GLU A 21 -7.02 10.37 10.10
CA GLU A 21 -5.88 11.14 10.60
C GLU A 21 -5.29 10.40 11.80
N ALA A 22 -3.97 10.24 11.84
CA ALA A 22 -3.30 9.47 12.91
C ALA A 22 -3.63 10.01 14.31
N GLY A 23 -3.83 11.32 14.44
CA GLY A 23 -4.18 11.97 15.70
C GLY A 23 -5.66 11.88 16.10
N SER A 24 -6.55 11.38 15.24
CA SER A 24 -7.98 11.25 15.53
C SER A 24 -8.43 9.81 15.78
N VAL A 25 -7.49 8.86 15.80
CA VAL A 25 -7.76 7.46 16.13
C VAL A 25 -8.25 7.36 17.57
N ARG A 26 -9.38 6.69 17.77
CA ARG A 26 -10.03 6.48 19.08
C ARG A 26 -10.09 5.00 19.40
N GLU A 27 -9.88 4.68 20.68
CA GLU A 27 -10.07 3.33 21.19
C GLU A 27 -11.53 2.90 21.05
N GLY A 28 -11.74 1.63 20.66
CA GLY A 28 -13.07 1.07 20.44
C GLY A 28 -13.67 1.31 19.05
N THR A 29 -12.91 1.92 18.12
CA THR A 29 -13.35 2.16 16.74
C THR A 29 -12.47 1.41 15.74
N ASP A 30 -13.09 0.80 14.73
CA ASP A 30 -12.38 0.11 13.66
C ASP A 30 -11.64 1.08 12.73
N LEU A 31 -10.48 0.65 12.26
CA LEU A 31 -9.67 1.36 11.28
C LEU A 31 -9.22 0.43 10.17
N TYR A 32 -8.92 1.02 9.02
CA TYR A 32 -8.45 0.29 7.86
C TYR A 32 -7.04 0.76 7.52
N PHE A 33 -6.18 -0.20 7.17
CA PHE A 33 -4.88 0.09 6.60
C PHE A 33 -4.92 -0.04 5.08
N ARG A 34 -4.11 0.76 4.40
CA ARG A 34 -3.86 0.71 2.98
C ARG A 34 -2.44 0.22 2.74
N CYS A 35 -2.32 -0.80 1.90
CA CYS A 35 -1.04 -1.23 1.34
C CYS A 35 -0.83 -0.49 0.01
N VAL A 36 0.13 0.45 0.00
CA VAL A 36 0.53 1.19 -1.19
C VAL A 36 1.71 0.46 -1.82
N VAL A 37 1.58 0.10 -3.10
CA VAL A 37 2.61 -0.64 -3.84
C VAL A 37 3.07 0.17 -5.05
N HIS A 38 4.37 0.45 -5.11
CA HIS A 38 5.02 1.01 -6.29
C HIS A 38 5.81 -0.10 -6.98
N ALA A 39 5.39 -0.49 -8.19
CA ALA A 39 6.03 -1.57 -8.95
C ALA A 39 5.78 -1.42 -10.45
N SER A 40 6.78 -1.80 -11.24
CA SER A 40 6.70 -1.95 -12.69
C SER A 40 7.23 -3.34 -13.09
N PRO A 41 6.37 -4.28 -13.53
CA PRO A 41 4.92 -4.16 -13.69
C PRO A 41 4.15 -4.24 -12.34
N PRO A 42 2.84 -3.90 -12.34
CA PRO A 42 2.01 -3.98 -11.14
C PRO A 42 1.95 -5.41 -10.54
N PRO A 43 1.78 -5.54 -9.21
CA PRO A 43 1.70 -6.84 -8.56
C PRO A 43 0.43 -7.59 -8.98
N TYR A 44 0.54 -8.91 -9.14
CA TYR A 44 -0.59 -9.79 -9.47
C TYR A 44 -1.35 -10.30 -8.24
N ARG A 45 -0.74 -10.21 -7.06
CA ARG A 45 -1.28 -10.70 -5.78
C ARG A 45 -0.82 -9.80 -4.64
N LEU A 46 -1.69 -9.63 -3.65
CA LEU A 46 -1.43 -8.90 -2.42
C LEU A 46 -1.99 -9.72 -1.27
N ASP A 47 -1.15 -10.03 -0.29
CA ASP A 47 -1.53 -10.74 0.92
C ASP A 47 -1.16 -9.92 2.15
N TRP A 48 -2.03 -9.99 3.16
CA TRP A 48 -1.79 -9.41 4.47
C TRP A 48 -1.32 -10.51 5.41
N TRP A 49 -0.30 -10.20 6.22
CA TRP A 49 0.20 -11.11 7.24
C TRP A 49 0.24 -10.41 8.60
N HIS A 50 -0.23 -11.12 9.62
CA HIS A 50 -0.18 -10.72 11.02
C HIS A 50 0.20 -11.96 11.83
N GLY A 51 1.30 -11.87 12.58
CA GLY A 51 1.86 -12.96 13.38
C GLY A 51 1.39 -12.97 14.82
#